data_AF-A0A7S1BQN0-F1
#
_entry.id   AF-A0A7S1BQN0-F1
#
_cell.length_a   1.000
_cell.length_b   1.000
_cell.length_c   1.000
_cell.angle_alpha   90.00
_cell.angle_beta   90.00
_cell.angle_gamma   90.00
#
_symmetry.space_group_name_H-M   'P 1'
#
loop_
_entity.id
_entity.type
_entity.pdbx_description
1 polymer ?
#
loop_
_entity_poly.entity_id
_entity_poly.type
_entity_poly.pdbx_seq_one_letter_code
_entity_poly.pdbx_strand_id
1 'polypeptide(L)'
;AEAQRAATLHELAAVQVAKKPSRLDEARKMLREALGLNMQIGQRAATLKQLARVAMRRGEFDGAEKHLAQALELYVELYGEKILHVNVAAVKFQQGALAFQQERFEQAWVHYSECLRARRHVYAYSQGNHLEVSSTLHELGCVAYSQSRL
;
A
#
# COMPACT_ATOMS: atom_id res chain seq x y z
N ALA A 1 14.02 20.37 -11.67
CA ALA A 1 12.84 19.96 -12.46
C ALA A 1 11.72 19.52 -11.52
N GLU A 2 10.46 19.63 -11.93
CA GLU A 2 9.27 19.30 -11.11
C GLU A 2 9.28 17.85 -10.61
N ALA A 3 9.75 16.91 -11.43
CA ALA A 3 9.89 15.50 -11.05
C ALA A 3 10.83 15.29 -9.84
N GLN A 4 11.96 16.01 -9.78
CA GLN A 4 12.88 15.93 -8.65
C GLN A 4 12.22 16.47 -7.37
N ARG A 5 11.48 17.58 -7.48
CA ARG A 5 10.73 18.15 -6.36
C ARG A 5 9.68 17.17 -5.83
N ALA A 6 8.95 16.50 -6.72
CA ALA A 6 7.95 15.51 -6.34
C ALA A 6 8.57 14.32 -5.59
N ALA A 7 9.70 13.80 -6.07
CA ALA A 7 10.45 12.73 -5.41
C ALA A 7 10.93 13.15 -4.01
N THR A 8 11.54 14.33 -3.88
CA THR A 8 11.98 14.85 -2.57
C THR A 8 10.81 15.03 -1.61
N LEU A 9 9.66 15.56 -2.05
CA LEU A 9 8.47 15.69 -1.22
C LEU A 9 7.94 14.32 -0.77
N HIS A 10 7.98 13.31 -1.63
CA HIS A 10 7.58 11.95 -1.29
C HIS A 10 8.48 11.34 -0.21
N GLU A 11 9.80 11.49 -0.34
CA GLU A 11 10.77 11.01 0.65
C GLU A 11 10.63 11.74 1.98
N LEU A 12 10.51 13.07 1.96
CA LEU A 12 10.29 13.87 3.17
C LEU A 12 8.99 13.48 3.86
N ALA A 13 7.92 13.22 3.11
CA ALA A 13 6.68 12.73 3.69
C ALA A 13 6.87 11.39 4.41
N ALA A 14 7.62 10.45 3.83
CA ALA A 14 7.94 9.18 4.48
C ALA A 14 8.71 9.40 5.81
N VAL A 15 9.64 10.35 5.84
CA VAL A 15 10.34 10.75 7.08
C VAL A 15 9.35 11.31 8.11
N GLN A 16 8.43 12.18 7.71
CA GLN A 16 7.41 12.74 8.62
C GLN A 16 6.46 11.67 9.19
N VAL A 17 6.15 10.64 8.39
CA VAL A 17 5.40 9.45 8.84
C VAL A 17 6.21 8.66 9.88
N ALA A 18 7.52 8.49 9.69
CA ALA A 18 8.37 7.69 10.56
C ALA A 18 8.77 8.36 11.89
N LYS A 19 8.69 9.70 11.99
CA LYS A 19 9.00 10.44 13.22
C LYS A 19 8.16 10.01 14.43
N LYS A 20 8.70 10.24 15.62
CA LYS A 20 8.02 10.05 16.91
C LYS A 20 8.06 11.37 17.70
N PRO A 21 6.92 12.07 17.90
CA PRO A 21 5.59 11.77 17.34
C PRO A 21 5.52 11.97 15.82
N SER A 22 4.66 11.22 15.15
CA SER A 22 4.52 11.29 13.68
C SER A 22 3.79 12.56 13.26
N ARG A 23 4.25 13.19 12.18
CA ARG A 23 3.65 14.42 11.63
C ARG A 23 2.80 14.11 10.41
N LEU A 24 1.65 13.47 10.63
CA LEU A 24 0.80 12.95 9.57
C LEU A 24 0.17 14.05 8.70
N ASP A 25 -0.14 15.22 9.26
CA ASP A 25 -0.66 16.36 8.48
C ASP A 25 0.39 16.95 7.53
N GLU A 26 1.63 17.10 8.01
CA GLU A 26 2.76 17.54 7.17
C GLU A 26 3.00 16.53 6.04
N ALA A 27 3.04 15.24 6.35
CA ALA A 27 3.19 14.18 5.36
C ALA A 27 2.08 14.23 4.29
N ARG A 28 0.83 14.39 4.70
CA ARG A 28 -0.32 14.49 3.79
C ARG A 28 -0.20 15.70 2.85
N LYS A 29 0.20 16.87 3.37
CA LYS A 29 0.41 18.08 2.57
C LYS A 29 1.50 17.86 1.52
N MET A 30 2.65 17.33 1.93
CA MET A 30 3.78 17.04 1.04
C MET A 30 3.40 16.03 -0.05
N LEU A 31 2.67 14.97 0.29
CA LEU A 31 2.22 13.97 -0.68
C LEU A 31 1.19 14.51 -1.67
N ARG A 32 0.27 15.39 -1.25
CA ARG A 32 -0.67 16.04 -2.18
C ARG A 32 0.05 16.94 -3.17
N GLU A 33 1.04 17.69 -2.70
CA GLU A 33 1.89 18.52 -3.57
C GLU A 33 2.69 17.64 -4.55
N ALA A 34 3.33 16.57 -4.07
CA ALA A 34 4.03 15.61 -4.93
C ALA A 34 3.10 14.98 -5.99
N LEU A 35 1.86 14.65 -5.61
CA LEU A 35 0.88 14.07 -6.54
C LEU A 35 0.54 15.03 -7.69
N GLY A 36 0.43 16.33 -7.40
CA GLY A 36 0.19 17.36 -8.42
C GLY A 36 1.37 17.59 -9.36
N LEU A 37 2.60 17.32 -8.91
CA LEU A 37 3.83 17.46 -9.70
C LEU A 37 4.22 16.19 -10.48
N ASN A 38 3.65 15.03 -10.11
CA ASN A 38 3.99 13.75 -10.72
C ASN A 38 3.38 13.62 -12.13
N MET A 39 4.25 13.56 -13.13
CA MET A 39 3.89 13.35 -14.54
C MET A 39 3.84 11.88 -14.94
N GLN A 40 4.57 11.00 -14.25
CA GLN A 40 4.62 9.57 -14.56
C GLN A 40 3.57 8.78 -13.77
N ILE A 41 2.86 7.87 -14.45
CA ILE A 41 1.84 6.98 -13.87
C ILE A 41 2.37 6.26 -12.62
N GLY A 42 3.56 5.66 -12.71
CA GLY A 42 4.16 4.93 -11.59
C GLY A 42 4.43 5.80 -10.35
N GLN A 43 4.85 7.06 -10.54
CA GLN A 43 5.08 8.00 -9.45
C GLN A 43 3.77 8.45 -8.80
N ARG A 44 2.73 8.71 -9.61
CA ARG A 44 1.38 9.04 -9.14
C ARG A 44 0.81 7.89 -8.29
N ALA A 45 0.88 6.66 -8.79
CA ALA A 45 0.43 5.46 -8.09
C ALA A 45 1.18 5.25 -6.76
N ALA A 46 2.51 5.45 -6.75
CA ALA A 46 3.31 5.34 -5.54
C ALA A 46 2.90 6.38 -4.48
N THR A 47 2.67 7.64 -4.90
CA THR A 47 2.22 8.71 -3.99
C THR A 47 0.82 8.46 -3.45
N LEU A 48 -0.11 7.96 -4.26
CA LEU A 48 -1.47 7.58 -3.83
C LEU A 48 -1.41 6.47 -2.77
N LYS A 49 -0.57 5.44 -2.97
CA LYS A 49 -0.34 4.40 -1.96
C LYS A 49 0.16 4.97 -0.62
N GLN A 50 1.04 5.97 -0.64
CA GLN A 50 1.49 6.62 0.61
C GLN A 50 0.40 7.49 1.24
N LEU A 51 -0.42 8.18 0.43
CA LEU A 51 -1.58 8.92 0.94
C LEU A 51 -2.57 7.99 1.63
N ALA A 52 -2.81 6.80 1.09
CA ALA A 52 -3.61 5.77 1.73
C ALA A 52 -3.05 5.37 3.10
N ARG A 53 -1.75 5.07 3.17
CA ARG A 53 -1.08 4.75 4.44
C ARG A 53 -1.23 5.87 5.48
N VAL A 54 -1.09 7.12 5.07
CA VAL A 54 -1.28 8.27 5.96
C VAL A 54 -2.74 8.35 6.43
N ALA A 55 -3.71 8.18 5.52
CA ALA A 55 -5.13 8.18 5.84
C ALA A 55 -5.50 7.06 6.83
N MET A 56 -5.03 5.83 6.62
CA MET A 56 -5.21 4.69 7.55
C MET A 56 -4.71 5.02 8.95
N ARG A 57 -3.50 5.60 9.07
CA ARG A 57 -2.94 5.98 10.37
C ARG A 57 -3.70 7.11 11.07
N ARG A 58 -4.53 7.84 10.35
CA ARG A 58 -5.41 8.89 10.87
C ARG A 58 -6.84 8.38 11.14
N GLY A 59 -7.15 7.12 10.83
CA GLY A 59 -8.52 6.58 10.87
C GLY A 59 -9.42 7.07 9.73
N GLU A 60 -8.86 7.68 8.68
CA GLU A 60 -9.58 8.21 7.52
C GLU A 60 -9.82 7.10 6.47
N PHE A 61 -10.59 6.07 6.83
CA PHE A 61 -10.69 4.83 6.06
C PHE A 61 -11.26 5.00 4.65
N ASP A 62 -12.33 5.77 4.46
CA ASP A 62 -12.89 6.04 3.12
C ASP A 62 -11.88 6.75 2.21
N GLY A 63 -11.08 7.64 2.79
CA GLY A 63 -9.98 8.30 2.10
C GLY A 63 -8.92 7.29 1.69
N ALA A 64 -8.53 6.38 2.59
CA ALA A 64 -7.56 5.33 2.29
C ALA A 64 -8.05 4.41 1.16
N GLU A 65 -9.31 3.99 1.19
CA GLU A 65 -9.90 3.11 0.19
C GLU A 65 -9.86 3.75 -1.21
N LYS A 66 -10.25 5.03 -1.33
CA LYS A 66 -10.18 5.78 -2.59
C LYS A 66 -8.76 5.87 -3.14
N HIS A 67 -7.78 6.22 -2.30
CA HIS A 67 -6.39 6.33 -2.75
C HIS A 67 -5.82 4.96 -3.18
N LEU A 68 -6.16 3.87 -2.48
CA LEU A 68 -5.74 2.52 -2.85
C LEU A 68 -6.35 2.06 -4.17
N ALA A 69 -7.65 2.33 -4.38
CA ALA A 69 -8.34 2.01 -5.64
C ALA A 69 -7.68 2.73 -6.83
N GLN A 70 -7.43 4.04 -6.70
CA GLN A 70 -6.75 4.82 -7.74
C GLN A 70 -5.30 4.35 -7.96
N ALA A 71 -4.56 4.00 -6.91
CA ALA A 71 -3.21 3.46 -7.05
C ALA A 71 -3.21 2.10 -7.78
N LEU A 72 -4.20 1.25 -7.50
CA LEU A 72 -4.36 -0.05 -8.15
C LEU A 72 -4.68 0.12 -9.63
N GLU A 73 -5.61 1.01 -9.98
CA GLU A 73 -5.97 1.33 -11.36
C GLU A 73 -4.75 1.76 -12.18
N LEU A 74 -3.95 2.70 -11.67
CA LEU A 74 -2.74 3.17 -12.34
C LEU A 74 -1.66 2.08 -12.46
N TYR A 75 -1.50 1.21 -11.47
CA TYR A 75 -0.55 0.09 -11.60
C TYR A 75 -1.04 -0.99 -12.57
N VAL A 76 -2.34 -1.23 -12.64
CA VAL A 76 -2.93 -2.13 -13.64
C VAL A 76 -2.78 -1.55 -15.05
N GLU A 77 -2.98 -0.24 -15.22
CA GLU A 77 -2.69 0.45 -16.49
C GLU A 77 -1.22 0.32 -16.89
N LEU A 78 -0.29 0.50 -15.93
CA LEU A 78 1.15 0.49 -16.19
C LEU A 78 1.72 -0.91 -16.52
N TYR A 79 1.24 -1.96 -15.85
CA TYR A 79 1.78 -3.32 -16.01
C TYR A 79 0.88 -4.25 -16.81
N GLY A 80 -0.39 -3.90 -17.01
CA GLY A 80 -1.41 -4.78 -17.54
C GLY A 80 -2.01 -5.70 -16.47
N GLU A 81 -3.30 -6.00 -16.64
CA GLU A 81 -4.13 -6.75 -15.67
C GLU A 81 -3.59 -8.15 -15.34
N LYS A 82 -2.95 -8.81 -16.31
CA LYS A 82 -2.48 -10.20 -16.19
C LYS A 82 -1.09 -10.34 -15.55
N ILE A 83 -0.37 -9.24 -15.37
CA ILE A 83 1.01 -9.29 -14.85
C ILE A 83 1.00 -9.21 -13.32
N LEU A 84 1.49 -10.27 -12.67
CA LEU A 84 1.76 -10.26 -11.24
C LEU A 84 2.97 -9.39 -10.94
N HIS A 85 2.72 -8.15 -10.51
CA HIS A 85 3.75 -7.17 -10.21
C HIS A 85 3.83 -6.85 -8.71
N VAL A 86 5.05 -6.60 -8.19
CA VAL A 86 5.29 -6.31 -6.77
C VAL A 86 4.51 -5.09 -6.27
N ASN A 87 4.35 -4.07 -7.10
CA ASN A 87 3.60 -2.86 -6.74
C ASN A 87 2.09 -3.12 -6.62
N VAL A 88 1.52 -3.97 -7.47
CA VAL A 88 0.12 -4.42 -7.36
C VAL A 88 -0.05 -5.21 -6.05
N ALA A 89 0.88 -6.12 -5.76
CA ALA A 89 0.87 -6.88 -4.52
C ALA A 89 0.96 -5.97 -3.26
N ALA A 90 1.75 -4.90 -3.32
CA ALA A 90 1.86 -3.94 -2.23
C ALA A 90 0.56 -3.15 -1.98
N VAL A 91 -0.19 -2.81 -3.03
CA VAL A 91 -1.53 -2.18 -2.88
C VAL A 91 -2.52 -3.18 -2.29
N LYS A 92 -2.55 -4.42 -2.77
CA LYS A 92 -3.38 -5.50 -2.21
C LYS A 92 -3.09 -5.74 -0.73
N PHE A 93 -1.82 -5.71 -0.34
CA PHE A 93 -1.43 -5.80 1.07
C PHE A 93 -2.06 -4.68 1.92
N GLN A 94 -2.02 -3.43 1.45
CA GLN A 94 -2.61 -2.31 2.17
C GLN A 94 -4.14 -2.34 2.18
N GLN A 95 -4.78 -2.85 1.12
CA GLN A 95 -6.23 -3.11 1.13
C GLN A 95 -6.61 -4.17 2.16
N GLY A 96 -5.80 -5.23 2.29
CA GLY A 96 -5.96 -6.24 3.35
C GLY A 96 -5.84 -5.63 4.75
N ALA A 97 -4.82 -4.81 4.98
CA ALA A 97 -4.61 -4.12 6.25
C ALA A 97 -5.74 -3.13 6.58
N LEU A 98 -6.24 -2.39 5.59
CA LEU A 98 -7.39 -1.49 5.75
C LEU A 98 -8.65 -2.27 6.12
N ALA A 99 -8.96 -3.34 5.38
CA ALA A 99 -10.09 -4.21 5.68
C ALA A 99 -10.00 -4.83 7.08
N PHE A 100 -8.80 -5.26 7.49
CA PHE A 100 -8.56 -5.78 8.84
C PHE A 100 -8.80 -4.72 9.92
N GLN A 101 -8.33 -3.48 9.73
CA GLN A 101 -8.57 -2.36 10.65
C GLN A 101 -10.06 -2.01 10.81
N GLN A 102 -10.86 -2.31 9.80
CA GLN A 102 -12.32 -2.14 9.81
C GLN A 102 -13.07 -3.42 10.20
N GLU A 103 -12.35 -4.44 10.70
CA GLU A 103 -12.90 -5.74 11.11
C GLU A 103 -13.63 -6.50 9.98
N ARG A 104 -13.35 -6.14 8.71
CA ARG A 104 -13.86 -6.80 7.51
C ARG A 104 -12.98 -8.01 7.17
N PHE A 105 -12.97 -9.01 8.06
CA PHE A 105 -11.98 -10.10 8.01
C PHE A 105 -12.04 -10.95 6.73
N GLU A 106 -13.21 -11.18 6.15
CA GLU A 106 -13.34 -11.91 4.88
C GLU A 106 -12.65 -11.15 3.73
N GLN A 107 -12.87 -9.83 3.65
CA GLN A 107 -12.24 -8.97 2.65
C GLN A 107 -10.72 -8.88 2.87
N ALA A 108 -10.30 -8.79 4.14
CA ALA A 108 -8.89 -8.82 4.49
C ALA A 108 -8.21 -10.13 4.03
N TRP A 109 -8.86 -11.28 4.25
CA TRP A 109 -8.38 -12.57 3.79
C TRP A 109 -8.19 -12.62 2.27
N VAL A 110 -9.18 -12.15 1.51
CA VAL A 110 -9.12 -12.10 0.04
C VAL A 110 -7.93 -11.25 -0.42
N HIS A 111 -7.80 -10.03 0.07
CA HIS A 111 -6.73 -9.12 -0.34
C HIS A 111 -5.33 -9.61 0.05
N TYR A 112 -5.16 -10.16 1.24
CA TYR A 112 -3.89 -10.75 1.64
C TYR A 112 -3.56 -12.03 0.84
N SER A 113 -4.56 -12.84 0.48
CA SER A 113 -4.36 -14.02 -0.37
C SER A 113 -3.91 -13.64 -1.78
N GLU A 114 -4.52 -12.62 -2.38
CA GLU A 114 -4.10 -12.06 -3.68
C GLU A 114 -2.66 -11.50 -3.62
N CYS A 115 -2.34 -10.77 -2.56
CA CYS A 115 -0.99 -10.28 -2.29
C CYS A 115 0.02 -11.43 -2.18
N LEU A 116 -0.31 -12.48 -1.43
CA LEU A 116 0.55 -13.65 -1.21
C LEU A 116 0.85 -14.37 -2.53
N ARG A 117 -0.19 -14.58 -3.36
CA ARG A 117 -0.04 -15.20 -4.69
C ARG A 117 0.95 -14.42 -5.55
N ALA A 118 0.80 -13.09 -5.61
CA ALA A 118 1.69 -12.23 -6.39
C ALA A 118 3.13 -12.24 -5.84
N ARG A 119 3.33 -12.10 -4.52
CA ARG A 119 4.66 -12.12 -3.89
C ARG A 119 5.36 -13.46 -4.08
N ARG A 120 4.66 -14.59 -3.93
CA ARG A 120 5.24 -15.92 -4.19
C ARG A 120 5.70 -16.09 -5.63
N HIS A 121 4.93 -15.59 -6.60
CA HIS A 121 5.32 -15.63 -8.00
C HIS A 121 6.53 -14.75 -8.28
N VAL A 122 6.53 -13.49 -7.82
CA VAL A 122 7.62 -12.53 -8.04
C VAL A 122 8.93 -13.00 -7.40
N TYR A 123 8.86 -13.61 -6.21
CA TYR A 123 10.04 -14.04 -5.47
C TYR A 123 10.35 -15.53 -5.60
N ALA A 124 9.78 -16.23 -6.60
CA ALA A 124 9.93 -17.67 -6.77
C ALA A 124 11.41 -18.13 -6.89
N TYR A 125 12.27 -17.27 -7.44
CA TYR A 125 13.69 -17.55 -7.64
C TYR A 125 14.60 -16.95 -6.55
N SER A 126 14.04 -16.28 -5.54
CA SER A 126 14.86 -15.74 -4.45
C SER A 126 15.35 -16.88 -3.58
N GLN A 127 16.63 -16.88 -3.20
CA GLN A 127 17.13 -17.88 -2.26
C GLN A 127 16.60 -17.60 -0.85
N GLY A 128 15.89 -18.58 -0.28
CA GLY A 128 15.30 -18.50 1.06
C GLY A 128 13.89 -17.89 1.10
N ASN A 129 13.33 -17.81 2.32
CA ASN A 129 12.01 -17.21 2.53
C ASN A 129 12.09 -15.68 2.45
N HIS A 130 11.44 -15.10 1.43
CA HIS A 130 11.40 -13.65 1.26
C HIS A 130 10.56 -12.98 2.36
N LEU A 131 11.08 -11.92 2.99
CA LEU A 131 10.43 -11.23 4.11
C LEU A 131 8.99 -10.82 3.80
N GLU A 132 8.74 -10.27 2.61
CA GLU A 132 7.41 -9.86 2.17
C GLU A 132 6.39 -11.00 2.12
N VAL A 133 6.83 -12.24 1.81
CA VAL A 133 5.96 -13.44 1.82
C VAL A 133 5.63 -13.81 3.26
N SER A 134 6.63 -13.83 4.14
CA SER A 134 6.46 -14.10 5.56
C SER A 134 5.53 -13.08 6.23
N SER A 135 5.66 -11.79 5.91
CA SER A 135 4.78 -10.74 6.41
C SER A 135 3.33 -10.96 5.97
N THR A 136 3.07 -11.32 4.71
CA THR A 136 1.68 -11.62 4.28
C THR A 136 1.11 -12.85 4.97
N LEU A 137 1.91 -13.89 5.16
CA LEU A 137 1.48 -15.09 5.89
C LEU A 137 1.15 -14.78 7.36
N HIS A 138 1.93 -13.92 8.00
CA HIS A 138 1.65 -13.46 9.35
C HIS A 138 0.29 -12.77 9.44
N GLU A 139 0.01 -11.82 8.53
CA GLU A 139 -1.27 -11.11 8.49
C GLU A 139 -2.46 -12.06 8.24
N LEU A 140 -2.31 -13.06 7.37
CA LEU A 140 -3.33 -14.11 7.17
C LEU A 140 -3.57 -14.92 8.44
N GLY A 141 -2.52 -15.23 9.19
CA GLY A 141 -2.63 -15.87 10.51
C GLY A 141 -3.41 -15.02 11.51
N CYS A 142 -3.15 -13.70 11.55
CA CYS A 142 -3.91 -12.76 12.36
C CYS A 142 -5.38 -12.71 11.95
N VAL A 143 -5.69 -12.73 10.65
CA VAL A 143 -7.07 -12.76 10.14
C VAL A 143 -7.79 -14.04 10.57
N ALA A 144 -7.18 -15.22 10.39
CA ALA A 144 -7.77 -16.50 10.80
C ALA A 144 -8.02 -16.58 12.30
N TYR A 145 -7.07 -16.08 13.10
CA TYR A 145 -7.23 -15.99 14.55
C TYR A 145 -8.40 -15.08 14.94
N SER A 146 -8.54 -13.91 14.32
CA SER A 146 -9.67 -13.00 14.59
C SER A 146 -11.02 -13.59 14.18
N GLN A 147 -11.10 -14.29 13.04
CA GLN A 147 -12.33 -14.96 12.60
C GLN A 147 -12.77 -16.09 13.53
N SER A 148 -11.81 -16.78 14.15
CA SER A 148 -12.10 -17.90 15.07
C SER A 148 -12.61 -17.44 16.45
N ARG A 149 -12.61 -16.12 16.71
CA ARG A 149 -13.05 -15.50 17.97
C ARG A 149 -14.43 -14.83 17.87
N LEU A 150 -15.01 -14.80 16.68
CA LEU A 150 -16.38 -14.34 16.41
C LEU A 150 -17.36 -15.51 16.59
#